data_AF-A0A662A4G5-F1
#
_entry.id   AF-A0A662A4G5-F1
#
_cell.length_a   1.000
_cell.length_b   1.000
_cell.length_c   1.000
_cell.angle_alpha   90.00
_cell.angle_beta   90.00
_cell.angle_gamma   90.00
#
_symmetry.space_group_name_H-M   'P 1'
#
loop_
_entity.id
_entity.type
_entity.pdbx_description
1 polymer ?
#
loop_
_entity_poly.entity_id
_entity_poly.type
_entity_poly.pdbx_seq_one_letter_code
_entity_poly.pdbx_strand_id
1 'polypeptide(L)'
;MKKFTLISVVIAFFLMTGISNAQNVAISDVAHTADASAVLDVYSTSLGMLVPRMATAPSSPANGLFYYDSGSNSFKYNAGTSGTPSWTELSYGSLWSRSGTDTYLSNSGDDVGIGFTSPSHMLHISDPLGVAATQLQIDNGAGAGNSSMGFDFAGTTFSQGIFGATGDYEMCATPGLVPSTQSDGSTILRSFPSGIVDLNNQSRARAFQGQNPNLPPGMGQIIPFSVWTPVDFEITNYDEQGEFTLHPMGMPYSGGGGPAAAFFTATEDGYYQVNARTNFLLWDIETLEEIHFPVYPGFVSIGIVVTDASGTTYMYAQGNKLQGSDNNGMEQWNDLHNNLAPNVSDVVFLKKGETIEIWVWQDLWTQGLPLEVGPRFDPGFMVPVPMQSQTYVSVHKSS
;
A
#
# COMPACT_ATOMS: atom_id res chain seq x y z
N MET A 1 -1.25 -97.57 57.42
CA MET A 1 -2.00 -96.30 57.41
C MET A 1 -1.09 -95.07 57.41
N LYS A 2 -0.17 -94.90 58.38
CA LYS A 2 0.73 -93.71 58.46
C LYS A 2 1.57 -93.38 57.20
N LYS A 3 2.01 -94.39 56.44
CA LYS A 3 2.81 -94.20 55.20
C LYS A 3 1.99 -93.69 54.00
N PHE A 4 0.71 -94.05 53.90
CA PHE A 4 -0.19 -93.57 52.83
C PHE A 4 -0.70 -92.14 53.09
N THR A 5 -0.88 -91.78 54.37
CA THR A 5 -1.23 -90.40 54.76
C THR A 5 -0.09 -89.42 54.45
N LEU A 6 1.16 -89.82 54.68
CA LEU A 6 2.33 -88.98 54.36
C LEU A 6 2.47 -88.74 52.85
N ILE A 7 2.29 -89.78 52.03
CA ILE A 7 2.32 -89.68 50.56
C ILE A 7 1.18 -88.78 50.05
N SER A 8 -0.01 -88.89 50.64
CA SER A 8 -1.15 -88.04 50.26
C SER A 8 -0.93 -86.56 50.63
N VAL A 9 -0.30 -86.28 51.77
CA VAL A 9 0.06 -84.90 52.18
C VAL A 9 1.13 -84.32 51.26
N VAL A 10 2.14 -85.10 50.86
CA VAL A 10 3.18 -84.65 49.93
C VAL A 10 2.62 -84.40 48.54
N ILE A 11 1.72 -85.26 48.04
CA ILE A 11 1.04 -85.06 46.74
C ILE A 11 0.12 -83.83 46.80
N ALA A 12 -0.62 -83.63 47.90
CA ALA A 12 -1.43 -82.42 48.08
C ALA A 12 -0.58 -81.14 48.13
N PHE A 13 0.61 -81.19 48.75
CA PHE A 13 1.54 -80.06 48.77
C PHE A 13 2.13 -79.77 47.38
N PHE A 14 2.40 -80.82 46.57
CA PHE A 14 2.92 -80.70 45.21
C PHE A 14 1.85 -80.28 44.18
N LEU A 15 0.56 -80.52 44.47
CA LEU A 15 -0.56 -80.06 43.64
C LEU A 15 -0.96 -78.60 43.95
N MET A 16 -0.54 -78.03 45.08
CA MET A 16 -0.80 -76.64 45.46
C MET A 16 0.24 -75.64 44.92
N THR A 17 1.37 -76.09 44.37
CA THR A 17 2.45 -75.21 43.86
C THR A 17 2.22 -74.69 42.43
N GLY A 18 1.08 -75.01 41.81
CA GLY A 18 0.85 -74.82 40.37
C GLY A 18 -0.02 -73.63 39.92
N ILE A 19 -0.42 -72.69 40.78
CA ILE A 19 -1.25 -71.54 40.35
C ILE A 19 -0.79 -70.22 40.99
N SER A 20 0.48 -69.87 40.84
CA SER A 20 0.93 -68.48 40.96
C SER A 20 1.05 -67.90 39.56
N ASN A 21 -0.05 -67.36 39.04
CA ASN A 21 0.03 -66.44 37.89
C ASN A 21 0.86 -65.25 38.34
N ALA A 22 1.90 -64.87 37.59
CA ALA A 22 2.56 -63.60 37.80
C ALA A 22 1.49 -62.50 37.68
N GLN A 23 1.17 -61.85 38.79
CA GLN A 23 0.27 -60.70 38.81
C GLN A 23 1.06 -59.45 38.46
N ASN A 24 0.38 -58.47 37.87
CA ASN A 24 0.85 -57.11 37.74
C ASN A 24 1.22 -56.54 39.12
N VAL A 25 2.20 -55.64 39.19
CA VAL A 25 2.64 -55.06 40.46
C VAL A 25 1.77 -53.85 40.79
N ALA A 26 1.02 -53.90 41.90
CA ALA A 26 0.38 -52.72 42.48
C ALA A 26 1.21 -52.16 43.64
N ILE A 27 1.39 -50.83 43.68
CA ILE A 27 1.91 -50.10 44.83
C ILE A 27 0.81 -49.13 45.27
N SER A 28 0.27 -49.33 46.48
CA SER A 28 -0.83 -48.50 46.99
C SER A 28 -0.80 -48.32 48.50
N ASP A 29 -1.33 -47.19 48.98
CA ASP A 29 -1.61 -46.89 50.38
C ASP A 29 -2.99 -47.41 50.85
N VAL A 30 -3.80 -47.96 49.94
CA VAL A 30 -5.11 -48.56 50.20
C VAL A 30 -5.25 -49.92 49.51
N ALA A 31 -6.34 -50.64 49.81
CA ALA A 31 -6.65 -51.87 49.08
C ALA A 31 -6.94 -51.54 47.61
N HIS A 32 -6.09 -52.02 46.70
CA HIS A 32 -6.20 -51.79 45.25
C HIS A 32 -5.89 -53.07 44.48
N THR A 33 -6.63 -53.32 43.39
CA THR A 33 -6.35 -54.41 42.45
C THR A 33 -5.69 -53.80 41.22
N ALA A 34 -4.47 -54.25 40.92
CA ALA A 34 -3.72 -53.75 39.76
C ALA A 34 -4.55 -53.88 38.47
N ASP A 35 -4.56 -52.84 37.65
CA ASP A 35 -5.17 -52.89 36.33
C ASP A 35 -4.49 -53.97 35.47
N ALA A 36 -5.29 -54.80 34.77
CA ALA A 36 -4.79 -55.90 33.97
C ALA A 36 -3.89 -55.46 32.80
N SER A 37 -3.99 -54.20 32.37
CA SER A 37 -3.19 -53.62 31.29
C SER A 37 -1.83 -53.06 31.74
N ALA A 38 -1.59 -52.92 33.06
CA ALA A 38 -0.39 -52.27 33.59
C ALA A 38 0.60 -53.27 34.20
N VAL A 39 1.87 -53.27 33.78
CA VAL A 39 2.91 -54.07 34.47
C VAL A 39 3.17 -53.54 35.89
N LEU A 40 3.10 -52.21 36.07
CA LEU A 40 3.19 -51.50 37.33
C LEU A 40 2.02 -50.51 37.44
N ASP A 41 1.22 -50.64 38.49
CA ASP A 41 0.09 -49.77 38.82
C ASP A 41 0.36 -49.08 40.16
N VAL A 42 0.48 -47.74 40.13
CA VAL A 42 0.69 -46.94 41.34
C VAL A 42 -0.59 -46.19 41.64
N TYR A 43 -1.28 -46.60 42.70
CA TYR A 43 -2.57 -46.04 43.08
C TYR A 43 -2.50 -45.44 44.49
N SER A 44 -2.89 -44.18 44.66
CA SER A 44 -3.07 -43.58 45.97
C SER A 44 -4.16 -42.53 45.95
N THR A 45 -4.90 -42.42 47.05
CA THR A 45 -5.89 -41.35 47.24
C THR A 45 -5.31 -40.11 47.91
N SER A 46 -4.07 -40.17 48.41
CA SER A 46 -3.48 -39.12 49.26
C SER A 46 -2.01 -38.77 48.94
N LEU A 47 -1.31 -39.59 48.16
CA LEU A 47 0.10 -39.45 47.82
C LEU A 47 0.29 -39.40 46.29
N GLY A 48 1.41 -38.82 45.86
CA GLY A 48 1.84 -38.81 44.45
C GLY A 48 3.03 -39.75 44.20
N MET A 49 3.39 -39.93 42.94
CA MET A 49 4.59 -40.67 42.54
C MET A 49 5.73 -39.69 42.19
N LEU A 50 6.88 -39.85 42.83
CA LEU A 50 8.13 -39.26 42.34
C LEU A 50 8.81 -40.26 41.40
N VAL A 51 8.98 -39.86 40.14
CA VAL A 51 9.87 -40.57 39.21
C VAL A 51 11.34 -40.28 39.55
N PRO A 52 12.31 -41.02 38.98
CA PRO A 52 13.73 -40.73 39.22
C PRO A 52 14.03 -39.24 39.00
N ARG A 53 14.73 -38.62 39.96
CA ARG A 53 15.10 -37.20 39.91
C ARG A 53 16.59 -37.09 39.68
N MET A 54 17.00 -36.42 38.61
CA MET A 54 18.42 -36.32 38.24
C MET A 54 18.72 -34.92 37.69
N ALA A 55 19.90 -34.37 37.97
CA ALA A 55 20.35 -33.12 37.35
C ALA A 55 21.14 -33.36 36.04
N THR A 56 21.66 -34.58 35.88
CA THR A 56 22.43 -34.99 34.70
C THR A 56 21.80 -36.25 34.13
N ALA A 57 21.55 -36.27 32.83
CA ALA A 57 21.04 -37.44 32.14
C ALA A 57 22.03 -38.62 32.22
N PRO A 58 21.54 -39.87 32.31
CA PRO A 58 22.40 -41.04 32.23
C PRO A 58 23.08 -41.12 30.85
N SER A 59 24.29 -41.70 30.80
CA SER A 59 25.11 -41.80 29.59
C SER A 59 24.66 -42.88 28.60
N SER A 60 23.81 -43.82 29.01
CA SER A 60 23.26 -44.88 28.17
C SER A 60 21.79 -45.19 28.52
N PRO A 61 20.88 -44.20 28.34
CA PRO A 61 19.46 -44.37 28.66
C PRO A 61 18.80 -45.41 27.75
N ALA A 62 17.83 -46.16 28.26
CA ALA A 62 16.92 -46.91 27.40
C ALA A 62 16.05 -45.94 26.57
N ASN A 63 15.52 -46.40 25.44
CA ASN A 63 14.43 -45.68 24.76
C ASN A 63 13.21 -45.61 25.71
N GLY A 64 12.57 -44.44 25.78
CA GLY A 64 11.44 -44.20 26.67
C GLY A 64 11.80 -44.01 28.15
N LEU A 65 13.10 -44.01 28.52
CA LEU A 65 13.51 -43.74 29.91
C LEU A 65 13.01 -42.36 30.33
N PHE A 66 12.21 -42.31 31.40
CA PHE A 66 11.54 -41.12 31.91
C PHE A 66 12.11 -40.68 33.26
N TYR A 67 12.35 -39.38 33.44
CA TYR A 67 12.83 -38.83 34.71
C TYR A 67 12.42 -37.36 34.87
N TYR A 68 12.47 -36.87 36.11
CA TYR A 68 12.33 -35.45 36.43
C TYR A 68 13.72 -34.81 36.49
N ASP A 69 13.97 -33.85 35.60
CA ASP A 69 15.21 -33.10 35.56
C ASP A 69 15.19 -31.97 36.59
N SER A 70 15.94 -32.15 37.68
CA SER A 70 15.96 -31.18 38.78
C SER A 70 16.75 -29.90 38.45
N GLY A 71 17.51 -29.87 37.35
CA GLY A 71 18.19 -28.65 36.90
C GLY A 71 17.28 -27.73 36.08
N SER A 72 16.38 -28.32 35.29
CA SER A 72 15.44 -27.59 34.41
C SER A 72 13.99 -27.56 34.95
N ASN A 73 13.72 -28.25 36.05
CA ASN A 73 12.40 -28.41 36.63
C ASN A 73 11.34 -28.96 35.66
N SER A 74 11.75 -29.89 34.79
CA SER A 74 10.86 -30.47 33.79
C SER A 74 10.96 -31.99 33.69
N PHE A 75 9.90 -32.61 33.18
CA PHE A 75 9.84 -34.04 32.94
C PHE A 75 10.45 -34.37 31.56
N LYS A 76 11.41 -35.28 31.51
CA LYS A 76 12.12 -35.65 30.29
C LYS A 76 12.01 -37.14 30.00
N TYR A 77 11.94 -37.49 28.72
CA TYR A 77 12.10 -38.86 28.26
C TYR A 77 13.09 -38.96 27.09
N ASN A 78 13.75 -40.12 26.95
CA ASN A 78 14.61 -40.39 25.81
C ASN A 78 13.77 -40.87 24.61
N ALA A 79 13.54 -40.01 23.62
CA ALA A 79 12.92 -40.37 22.35
C ALA A 79 13.87 -41.11 21.41
N GLY A 80 15.18 -41.05 21.67
CA GLY A 80 16.24 -41.70 20.89
C GLY A 80 16.53 -43.14 21.31
N THR A 81 17.71 -43.64 20.92
CA THR A 81 18.18 -44.98 21.31
C THR A 81 19.18 -44.89 22.47
N SER A 82 19.65 -46.04 22.98
CA SER A 82 20.73 -46.03 23.98
C SER A 82 22.08 -45.58 23.45
N GLY A 83 22.35 -45.75 22.15
CA GLY A 83 23.59 -45.29 21.52
C GLY A 83 23.55 -43.83 21.08
N THR A 84 22.35 -43.30 20.82
CA THR A 84 22.10 -41.92 20.41
C THR A 84 20.89 -41.34 21.17
N PRO A 85 21.08 -40.94 22.43
CA PRO A 85 19.99 -40.37 23.23
C PRO A 85 19.46 -39.06 22.64
N SER A 86 18.15 -38.89 22.64
CA SER A 86 17.46 -37.64 22.28
C SER A 86 16.47 -37.31 23.39
N TRP A 87 16.81 -36.31 24.22
CA TRP A 87 16.01 -35.94 25.37
C TRP A 87 14.92 -34.96 24.97
N THR A 88 13.67 -35.37 25.16
CA THR A 88 12.48 -34.57 24.88
C THR A 88 11.76 -34.26 26.18
N GLU A 89 11.33 -33.02 26.34
CA GLU A 89 10.46 -32.62 27.44
C GLU A 89 9.03 -33.12 27.17
N LEU A 90 8.38 -33.66 28.19
CA LEU A 90 7.00 -34.14 28.08
C LEU A 90 5.99 -32.98 27.97
N SER A 91 6.38 -31.79 28.41
CA SER A 91 5.66 -30.55 28.18
C SER A 91 6.39 -29.76 27.09
N TYR A 92 5.82 -29.72 25.89
CA TYR A 92 6.00 -28.53 25.06
C TYR A 92 5.05 -27.50 25.66
N GLY A 93 5.56 -26.34 26.07
CA GLY A 93 4.72 -25.25 26.58
C GLY A 93 3.53 -25.03 25.65
N SER A 94 2.32 -24.91 26.20
CA SER A 94 1.11 -24.72 25.42
C SER A 94 1.30 -23.54 24.47
N LEU A 95 1.43 -23.78 23.16
CA LEU A 95 1.60 -22.69 22.16
C LEU A 95 0.46 -21.67 22.27
N TRP A 96 -0.73 -22.15 22.60
CA TRP A 96 -1.91 -21.34 22.87
C TRP A 96 -2.32 -21.46 24.35
N SER A 97 -2.51 -20.32 25.00
CA SER A 97 -3.11 -20.18 26.32
C SER A 97 -4.53 -19.63 26.21
N ARG A 98 -5.30 -19.76 27.28
CA ARG A 98 -6.67 -19.24 27.36
C ARG A 98 -6.89 -18.50 28.67
N SER A 99 -7.50 -17.33 28.60
CA SER A 99 -8.00 -16.56 29.76
C SER A 99 -9.45 -16.17 29.50
N GLY A 100 -10.39 -16.71 30.28
CA GLY A 100 -11.82 -16.49 30.04
C GLY A 100 -12.27 -17.03 28.66
N THR A 101 -12.69 -16.13 27.78
CA THR A 101 -13.09 -16.43 26.39
C THR A 101 -11.96 -16.28 25.37
N ASP A 102 -10.81 -15.76 25.78
CA ASP A 102 -9.76 -15.32 24.86
C ASP A 102 -8.69 -16.39 24.73
N THR A 103 -8.30 -16.70 23.50
CA THR A 103 -7.20 -17.63 23.17
C THR A 103 -6.06 -16.85 22.55
N TYR A 104 -4.85 -16.99 23.07
CA TYR A 104 -3.70 -16.18 22.68
C TYR A 104 -2.40 -17.01 22.74
N LEU A 105 -1.37 -16.57 22.02
CA LEU A 105 -0.07 -17.21 22.07
C LEU A 105 0.56 -17.08 23.45
N SER A 106 1.15 -18.15 23.97
CA SER A 106 1.84 -18.11 25.26
C SER A 106 3.13 -17.28 25.23
N ASN A 107 3.70 -17.06 24.03
CA ASN A 107 4.79 -16.15 23.79
C ASN A 107 4.34 -15.02 22.83
N SER A 108 4.44 -13.77 23.28
CA SER A 108 3.93 -12.61 22.53
C SER A 108 4.78 -12.20 21.32
N GLY A 109 5.94 -12.84 21.12
CA GLY A 109 6.82 -12.61 19.97
C GLY A 109 6.78 -13.72 18.92
N ASP A 110 5.96 -14.76 19.11
CA ASP A 110 5.84 -15.83 18.13
C ASP A 110 4.89 -15.42 17.00
N ASP A 111 5.24 -15.79 15.77
CA ASP A 111 4.41 -15.62 14.58
C ASP A 111 3.56 -16.88 14.31
N VAL A 112 2.31 -16.70 13.87
CA VAL A 112 1.40 -17.80 13.53
C VAL A 112 1.40 -18.06 12.03
N GLY A 113 1.95 -19.19 11.61
CA GLY A 113 1.84 -19.71 10.24
C GLY A 113 0.69 -20.71 10.09
N ILE A 114 -0.21 -20.50 9.13
CA ILE A 114 -1.21 -21.48 8.67
C ILE A 114 -0.86 -21.87 7.23
N GLY A 115 -0.49 -23.13 7.01
CA GLY A 115 0.00 -23.60 5.70
C GLY A 115 1.42 -23.13 5.36
N PHE A 116 2.12 -22.47 6.30
CA PHE A 116 3.43 -21.87 6.08
C PHE A 116 4.37 -22.11 7.29
N THR A 117 5.56 -22.65 7.06
CA THR A 117 6.48 -23.09 8.13
C THR A 117 7.52 -22.03 8.54
N SER A 118 7.50 -20.87 7.89
CA SER A 118 8.47 -19.78 8.15
C SER A 118 7.77 -18.42 8.05
N PRO A 119 6.74 -18.17 8.88
CA PRO A 119 6.04 -16.89 8.86
C PRO A 119 7.03 -15.72 9.06
N SER A 120 6.80 -14.64 8.32
CA SER A 120 7.56 -13.39 8.38
C SER A 120 6.75 -12.26 9.02
N HIS A 121 5.55 -12.57 9.52
CA HIS A 121 4.57 -11.65 10.07
C HIS A 121 3.77 -12.38 11.16
N MET A 122 3.18 -11.63 12.10
CA MET A 122 2.47 -12.16 13.27
C MET A 122 1.36 -13.17 12.93
N LEU A 123 0.67 -12.99 11.81
CA LEU A 123 -0.24 -13.98 11.24
C LEU A 123 0.02 -14.10 9.73
N HIS A 124 0.47 -15.27 9.29
CA HIS A 124 0.72 -15.60 7.90
C HIS A 124 -0.13 -16.81 7.49
N ILE A 125 -1.08 -16.60 6.59
CA ILE A 125 -1.93 -17.66 6.02
C ILE A 125 -1.56 -17.88 4.55
N SER A 126 -1.12 -19.10 4.20
CA SER A 126 -0.74 -19.51 2.84
C SER A 126 -1.64 -20.64 2.33
N ASP A 127 -1.93 -20.63 1.02
CA ASP A 127 -2.66 -21.72 0.36
C ASP A 127 -1.82 -23.01 0.32
N PRO A 128 -2.35 -24.17 0.72
CA PRO A 128 -1.69 -25.48 0.63
C PRO A 128 -1.19 -25.88 -0.78
N LEU A 129 -1.56 -25.17 -1.86
CA LEU A 129 -1.05 -25.43 -3.22
C LEU A 129 0.38 -24.94 -3.48
N GLY A 130 1.08 -24.37 -2.50
CA GLY A 130 2.51 -24.07 -2.57
C GLY A 130 2.86 -22.87 -3.47
N VAL A 131 1.88 -22.05 -3.83
CA VAL A 131 2.10 -20.74 -4.44
C VAL A 131 2.27 -19.74 -3.31
N ALA A 132 3.42 -19.07 -3.26
CA ALA A 132 3.83 -18.14 -2.21
C ALA A 132 3.05 -16.80 -2.22
N ALA A 133 1.73 -16.87 -2.38
CA ALA A 133 0.83 -15.73 -2.39
C ALA A 133 0.01 -15.73 -1.10
N THR A 134 0.23 -14.72 -0.25
CA THR A 134 -0.48 -14.54 1.02
C THR A 134 -1.96 -14.24 0.73
N GLN A 135 -2.90 -15.00 1.30
CA GLN A 135 -4.35 -14.77 1.06
C GLN A 135 -4.95 -13.72 2.02
N LEU A 136 -4.33 -13.53 3.18
CA LEU A 136 -4.69 -12.51 4.17
C LEU A 136 -3.44 -12.14 4.98
N GLN A 137 -2.96 -10.90 4.81
CA GLN A 137 -1.86 -10.31 5.55
C GLN A 137 -2.44 -9.29 6.54
N ILE A 138 -2.19 -9.43 7.84
CA ILE A 138 -2.57 -8.42 8.86
C ILE A 138 -1.27 -7.94 9.49
N ASP A 139 -0.76 -6.82 8.98
CA ASP A 139 0.48 -6.24 9.48
C ASP A 139 0.21 -5.22 10.57
N ASN A 140 1.01 -5.28 11.63
CA ASN A 140 1.30 -4.13 12.46
C ASN A 140 2.79 -3.81 12.31
N GLY A 141 3.15 -3.25 11.16
CA GLY A 141 4.55 -3.00 10.81
C GLY A 141 5.23 -2.09 11.83
N ALA A 142 6.32 -2.58 12.43
CA ALA A 142 7.18 -1.80 13.31
C ALA A 142 7.80 -0.62 12.54
N GLY A 143 7.23 0.58 12.72
CA GLY A 143 7.79 1.82 12.18
C GLY A 143 6.80 2.96 11.96
N ALA A 144 5.53 2.66 11.66
CA ALA A 144 4.47 3.69 11.56
C ALA A 144 3.03 3.15 11.65
N GLY A 145 2.79 1.87 11.98
CA GLY A 145 1.44 1.39 12.35
C GLY A 145 0.40 1.43 11.22
N ASN A 146 0.75 0.95 10.01
CA ASN A 146 -0.25 0.71 8.98
C ASN A 146 -1.25 -0.35 9.47
N SER A 147 -2.54 -0.14 9.21
CA SER A 147 -3.57 -1.18 9.38
C SER A 147 -4.00 -1.62 7.99
N SER A 148 -3.37 -2.66 7.45
CA SER A 148 -3.53 -3.06 6.05
C SER A 148 -3.80 -4.55 5.86
N MET A 149 -4.52 -4.84 4.79
CA MET A 149 -4.78 -6.16 4.24
C MET A 149 -4.18 -6.24 2.85
N GLY A 150 -3.28 -7.21 2.65
CA GLY A 150 -2.70 -7.55 1.34
C GLY A 150 -3.41 -8.75 0.70
N PHE A 151 -3.57 -8.69 -0.63
CA PHE A 151 -4.07 -9.76 -1.48
C PHE A 151 -3.04 -10.04 -2.58
N ASP A 152 -2.59 -11.27 -2.72
CA ASP A 152 -1.80 -11.71 -3.87
C ASP A 152 -2.57 -12.80 -4.64
N PHE A 153 -2.75 -12.59 -5.94
CA PHE A 153 -3.26 -13.59 -6.84
C PHE A 153 -2.35 -13.71 -8.07
N ALA A 154 -1.64 -14.84 -8.16
CA ALA A 154 -0.80 -15.18 -9.30
C ALA A 154 0.24 -14.10 -9.67
N GLY A 155 0.84 -13.44 -8.67
CA GLY A 155 1.83 -12.38 -8.87
C GLY A 155 1.22 -10.99 -9.10
N THR A 156 -0.11 -10.87 -9.08
CA THR A 156 -0.81 -9.59 -9.02
C THR A 156 -1.12 -9.27 -7.57
N THR A 157 -0.63 -8.14 -7.09
CA THR A 157 -0.75 -7.77 -5.67
C THR A 157 -1.58 -6.52 -5.49
N PHE A 158 -2.44 -6.54 -4.49
CA PHE A 158 -3.22 -5.40 -4.04
C PHE A 158 -3.08 -5.28 -2.53
N SER A 159 -3.15 -4.05 -2.03
CA SER A 159 -3.28 -3.81 -0.60
C SER A 159 -4.34 -2.76 -0.34
N GLN A 160 -4.99 -2.87 0.81
CA GLN A 160 -5.99 -1.93 1.26
C GLN A 160 -5.85 -1.70 2.75
N GLY A 161 -5.99 -0.45 3.21
CA GLY A 161 -5.93 -0.17 4.64
C GLY A 161 -5.71 1.30 4.97
N ILE A 162 -5.40 1.56 6.23
CA ILE A 162 -5.05 2.88 6.74
C ILE A 162 -3.53 3.01 6.77
N PHE A 163 -3.01 3.99 6.05
CA PHE A 163 -1.59 4.32 6.06
C PHE A 163 -1.25 5.11 7.32
N GLY A 164 -0.42 4.54 8.19
CA GLY A 164 -0.29 5.03 9.57
C GLY A 164 0.44 6.37 9.70
N ALA A 165 1.21 6.81 8.70
CA ALA A 165 1.86 8.12 8.74
C ALA A 165 0.91 9.29 8.41
N THR A 166 -0.15 9.06 7.61
CA THR A 166 -1.09 10.11 7.19
C THR A 166 -2.52 9.90 7.71
N GLY A 167 -2.87 8.67 8.10
CA GLY A 167 -4.23 8.27 8.45
C GLY A 167 -5.15 8.09 7.24
N ASP A 168 -4.61 8.17 6.02
CA ASP A 168 -5.39 8.01 4.80
C ASP A 168 -5.79 6.56 4.61
N TYR A 169 -7.03 6.33 4.18
CA TYR A 169 -7.45 5.02 3.72
C TYR A 169 -7.07 4.86 2.24
N GLU A 170 -6.31 3.83 1.93
CA GLU A 170 -5.73 3.63 0.60
C GLU A 170 -6.09 2.25 0.04
N MET A 171 -6.22 2.19 -1.28
CA MET A 171 -6.17 0.96 -2.07
C MET A 171 -5.01 1.08 -3.04
N CYS A 172 -4.06 0.15 -2.99
CA CYS A 172 -2.86 0.18 -3.81
C CYS A 172 -2.74 -1.08 -4.67
N ALA A 173 -2.17 -0.95 -5.87
CA ALA A 173 -1.77 -2.04 -6.77
C ALA A 173 -0.36 -2.57 -6.42
N THR A 174 -0.05 -2.65 -5.13
CA THR A 174 1.24 -3.06 -4.58
C THR A 174 1.04 -3.96 -3.35
N PRO A 175 2.04 -4.77 -2.95
CA PRO A 175 1.92 -5.71 -1.82
C PRO A 175 1.71 -5.05 -0.45
N GLY A 176 2.00 -3.76 -0.32
CA GLY A 176 1.76 -2.98 0.89
C GLY A 176 1.35 -1.55 0.56
N LEU A 177 0.81 -0.86 1.57
CA LEU A 177 0.49 0.57 1.49
C LEU A 177 1.79 1.37 1.38
N VAL A 178 1.87 2.25 0.39
CA VAL A 178 3.09 3.02 0.08
C VAL A 178 2.84 4.49 0.41
N PRO A 179 3.72 5.16 1.17
CA PRO A 179 3.64 6.61 1.34
C PRO A 179 3.82 7.27 -0.02
N SER A 180 2.80 8.00 -0.47
CA SER A 180 2.89 8.61 -1.80
C SER A 180 2.18 9.96 -1.91
N THR A 181 2.73 10.80 -2.77
CA THR A 181 2.11 12.05 -3.20
C THR A 181 0.80 11.78 -3.93
N GLN A 182 -0.07 12.79 -4.02
CA GLN A 182 -1.28 12.71 -4.84
C GLN A 182 -0.92 12.32 -6.29
N SER A 183 -1.70 11.41 -6.90
CA SER A 183 -1.49 10.87 -8.27
C SER A 183 -0.25 9.99 -8.47
N ASP A 184 0.15 9.20 -7.47
CA ASP A 184 1.14 8.13 -7.69
C ASP A 184 0.54 6.94 -8.44
N GLY A 185 1.37 6.26 -9.23
CA GLY A 185 0.93 5.11 -10.04
C GLY A 185 0.61 3.84 -9.24
N SER A 186 0.92 3.79 -7.94
CA SER A 186 0.65 2.64 -7.09
C SER A 186 -0.72 2.70 -6.40
N THR A 187 -1.29 3.87 -6.20
CA THR A 187 -2.55 4.06 -5.47
C THR A 187 -3.71 4.18 -6.44
N ILE A 188 -4.74 3.35 -6.21
CA ILE A 188 -5.98 3.32 -7.00
C ILE A 188 -6.97 4.33 -6.42
N LEU A 189 -7.12 4.32 -5.10
CA LEU A 189 -8.06 5.14 -4.34
C LEU A 189 -7.39 5.60 -3.05
N ARG A 190 -7.58 6.88 -2.72
CA ARG A 190 -7.23 7.46 -1.43
C ARG A 190 -8.44 8.15 -0.84
N SER A 191 -8.77 7.86 0.41
CA SER A 191 -9.76 8.60 1.18
C SER A 191 -9.05 9.27 2.35
N PHE A 192 -9.08 10.59 2.35
CA PHE A 192 -8.51 11.40 3.43
C PHE A 192 -9.43 11.38 4.65
N PRO A 193 -8.89 11.52 5.88
CA PRO A 193 -9.69 11.68 7.09
C PRO A 193 -10.69 12.86 7.04
N SER A 194 -10.44 13.84 6.17
CA SER A 194 -11.34 14.97 5.89
C SER A 194 -12.59 14.59 5.08
N GLY A 195 -12.70 13.35 4.61
CA GLY A 195 -13.83 12.85 3.82
C GLY A 195 -13.70 13.05 2.30
N ILE A 196 -12.58 13.61 1.83
CA ILE A 196 -12.27 13.70 0.40
C ILE A 196 -11.83 12.32 -0.09
N VAL A 197 -12.41 11.86 -1.20
CA VAL A 197 -11.98 10.64 -1.88
C VAL A 197 -11.35 11.02 -3.22
N ASP A 198 -10.09 10.64 -3.38
CA ASP A 198 -9.32 10.76 -4.61
C ASP A 198 -9.19 9.39 -5.27
N LEU A 199 -9.20 9.39 -6.59
CA LEU A 199 -9.00 8.23 -7.42
C LEU A 199 -7.79 8.54 -8.31
N ASN A 200 -6.61 8.23 -7.78
CA ASN A 200 -5.31 8.69 -8.27
C ASN A 200 -5.03 8.36 -9.75
N ASN A 201 -5.76 7.40 -10.33
CA ASN A 201 -5.66 6.97 -11.74
C ASN A 201 -6.95 7.17 -12.56
N GLN A 202 -7.82 8.13 -12.24
CA GLN A 202 -8.97 8.45 -13.13
C GLN A 202 -8.52 9.14 -14.43
N SER A 203 -7.37 9.83 -14.43
CA SER A 203 -6.88 10.57 -15.59
C SER A 203 -6.14 9.61 -16.50
N ARG A 204 -6.49 9.57 -17.79
CA ARG A 204 -5.77 8.78 -18.80
C ARG A 204 -4.40 9.39 -19.11
N ALA A 205 -4.34 10.72 -19.14
CA ALA A 205 -3.11 11.49 -19.22
C ALA A 205 -3.23 12.81 -18.46
N ARG A 206 -2.10 13.31 -17.94
CA ARG A 206 -1.97 14.62 -17.31
C ARG A 206 -0.64 15.28 -17.68
N ALA A 207 -0.73 16.48 -18.24
CA ALA A 207 0.43 17.28 -18.64
C ALA A 207 0.40 18.67 -18.02
N PHE A 208 1.58 19.23 -17.79
CA PHE A 208 1.81 20.50 -17.13
C PHE A 208 2.80 21.35 -17.92
N GLN A 209 2.64 22.66 -17.80
CA GLN A 209 3.61 23.58 -18.37
C GLN A 209 4.78 23.77 -17.41
N GLY A 210 5.99 23.71 -17.94
CA GLY A 210 7.21 23.96 -17.21
C GLY A 210 7.63 25.42 -17.24
N GLN A 211 8.68 25.71 -16.47
CA GLN A 211 9.33 27.02 -16.42
C GLN A 211 9.98 27.34 -17.77
N ASN A 212 9.70 28.53 -18.30
CA ASN A 212 10.45 29.04 -19.44
C ASN A 212 11.89 29.36 -18.99
N PRO A 213 12.92 28.70 -19.56
CA PRO A 213 14.30 28.85 -19.11
C PRO A 213 14.88 30.24 -19.39
N ASN A 214 14.23 31.03 -20.24
CA ASN A 214 14.67 32.37 -20.60
C ASN A 214 13.96 33.47 -19.80
N LEU A 215 13.02 33.12 -18.92
CA LEU A 215 12.27 34.06 -18.09
C LEU A 215 12.57 33.87 -16.61
N PRO A 216 12.27 34.87 -15.77
CA PRO A 216 12.36 34.74 -14.32
C PRO A 216 11.56 33.55 -13.77
N PRO A 217 11.95 32.99 -12.62
CA PRO A 217 11.22 31.90 -11.97
C PRO A 217 9.73 32.21 -11.77
N GLY A 218 8.86 31.25 -12.06
CA GLY A 218 7.41 31.40 -12.01
C GLY A 218 6.75 31.70 -13.37
N MET A 219 7.53 32.01 -14.41
CA MET A 219 7.02 32.42 -15.73
C MET A 219 7.21 31.34 -16.80
N GLY A 220 6.13 31.03 -17.53
CA GLY A 220 6.05 30.00 -18.56
C GLY A 220 6.04 30.57 -19.96
N GLN A 221 5.31 29.91 -20.87
CA GLN A 221 5.12 30.40 -22.23
C GLN A 221 4.50 31.80 -22.25
N ILE A 222 4.96 32.63 -23.18
CA ILE A 222 4.42 33.97 -23.41
C ILE A 222 3.29 33.84 -24.43
N ILE A 223 2.11 34.36 -24.08
CA ILE A 223 0.93 34.35 -24.94
C ILE A 223 0.84 35.70 -25.67
N PRO A 224 1.01 35.71 -27.00
CA PRO A 224 0.96 36.92 -27.81
C PRO A 224 -0.41 37.60 -27.79
N PHE A 225 -0.40 38.90 -28.07
CA PHE A 225 -1.61 39.72 -28.07
C PHE A 225 -2.57 39.34 -29.19
N SER A 226 -3.83 39.12 -28.81
CA SER A 226 -4.97 38.88 -29.70
C SER A 226 -4.82 37.64 -30.61
N VAL A 227 -3.99 36.67 -30.21
CA VAL A 227 -3.74 35.44 -30.97
C VAL A 227 -4.00 34.22 -30.11
N TRP A 228 -4.83 33.31 -30.63
CA TRP A 228 -5.02 32.00 -30.01
C TRP A 228 -3.73 31.21 -30.18
N THR A 229 -3.15 30.78 -29.07
CA THR A 229 -1.82 30.17 -29.00
C THR A 229 -1.93 28.84 -28.28
N PRO A 230 -1.46 27.72 -28.87
CA PRO A 230 -1.44 26.45 -28.18
C PRO A 230 -0.51 26.48 -26.97
N VAL A 231 -0.90 25.80 -25.90
CA VAL A 231 -0.12 25.68 -24.67
C VAL A 231 0.87 24.55 -24.82
N ASP A 232 2.14 24.89 -24.66
CA ASP A 232 3.23 23.92 -24.74
C ASP A 232 3.47 23.29 -23.37
N PHE A 233 2.88 22.12 -23.16
CA PHE A 233 3.13 21.29 -22.00
C PHE A 233 4.44 20.51 -22.15
N GLU A 234 5.25 20.46 -21.09
CA GLU A 234 6.62 19.95 -21.11
C GLU A 234 6.84 18.82 -20.10
N ILE A 235 5.90 18.65 -19.17
CA ILE A 235 6.01 17.73 -18.03
C ILE A 235 4.77 16.85 -17.99
N THR A 236 4.96 15.53 -17.89
CA THR A 236 3.88 14.57 -17.60
C THR A 236 4.11 13.94 -16.24
N ASN A 237 3.08 13.97 -15.39
CA ASN A 237 3.10 13.17 -14.16
C ASN A 237 2.52 11.77 -14.40
N TYR A 238 1.62 11.63 -15.38
CA TYR A 238 0.94 10.39 -15.70
C TYR A 238 0.51 10.38 -17.16
N ASP A 239 0.81 9.30 -17.86
CA ASP A 239 0.34 9.02 -19.22
C ASP A 239 0.28 7.50 -19.40
N GLU A 240 -0.93 6.94 -19.28
CA GLU A 240 -1.11 5.49 -19.24
C GLU A 240 -0.66 4.81 -20.54
N GLN A 241 -0.86 5.46 -21.69
CA GLN A 241 -0.67 4.85 -23.01
C GLN A 241 0.31 5.62 -23.91
N GLY A 242 1.02 6.61 -23.38
CA GLY A 242 1.94 7.44 -24.17
C GLY A 242 1.21 8.33 -25.18
N GLU A 243 0.03 8.82 -24.80
CA GLU A 243 -0.88 9.58 -25.68
C GLU A 243 -0.51 11.05 -25.76
N PHE A 244 0.24 11.55 -24.76
CA PHE A 244 0.63 12.94 -24.71
C PHE A 244 1.97 13.14 -25.41
N THR A 245 1.95 13.86 -26.54
CA THR A 245 3.17 14.38 -27.16
C THR A 245 3.50 15.71 -26.48
N LEU A 246 4.61 15.73 -25.75
CA LEU A 246 5.08 16.94 -25.06
C LEU A 246 5.86 17.87 -25.98
N HIS A 247 5.82 19.15 -25.66
CA HIS A 247 6.74 20.13 -26.21
C HIS A 247 8.17 19.80 -25.76
N PRO A 248 9.17 19.78 -26.65
CA PRO A 248 10.53 19.46 -26.27
C PRO A 248 11.12 20.57 -25.38
N MET A 249 11.63 20.19 -24.20
CA MET A 249 12.25 21.15 -23.28
C MET A 249 13.38 21.95 -23.94
N GLY A 250 13.39 23.26 -23.69
CA GLY A 250 14.43 24.17 -24.19
C GLY A 250 14.28 24.56 -25.66
N MET A 251 13.22 24.12 -26.35
CA MET A 251 12.86 24.63 -27.66
C MET A 251 12.04 25.92 -27.53
N PRO A 252 12.08 26.83 -28.53
CA PRO A 252 11.21 27.99 -28.56
C PRO A 252 9.74 27.57 -28.49
N TYR A 253 8.91 28.30 -27.76
CA TYR A 253 7.47 28.02 -27.68
C TYR A 253 6.77 28.25 -29.03
N SER A 254 5.70 27.47 -29.27
CA SER A 254 4.78 27.62 -30.39
C SER A 254 4.10 29.00 -30.34
N GLY A 255 3.99 29.65 -31.51
CA GLY A 255 3.62 31.08 -31.62
C GLY A 255 4.81 32.04 -31.81
N GLY A 256 6.05 31.56 -31.69
CA GLY A 256 7.29 32.30 -32.03
C GLY A 256 8.15 31.65 -33.13
N GLY A 257 7.61 30.66 -33.87
CA GLY A 257 8.36 29.87 -34.87
C GLY A 257 9.02 28.59 -34.31
N GLY A 258 8.63 28.14 -33.11
CA GLY A 258 9.06 26.88 -32.49
C GLY A 258 8.44 25.60 -33.09
N PRO A 259 8.82 24.41 -32.57
CA PRO A 259 8.24 23.12 -32.98
C PRO A 259 6.73 23.02 -32.72
N ALA A 260 6.13 21.93 -33.21
CA ALA A 260 4.70 21.64 -33.01
C ALA A 260 4.34 21.63 -31.52
N ALA A 261 3.16 22.16 -31.21
CA ALA A 261 2.66 22.28 -29.86
C ALA A 261 2.49 20.92 -29.16
N ALA A 262 2.32 20.95 -27.84
CA ALA A 262 1.98 19.75 -27.09
C ALA A 262 0.52 19.34 -27.34
N PHE A 263 0.28 18.06 -27.60
CA PHE A 263 -1.07 17.54 -27.89
C PHE A 263 -1.28 16.14 -27.31
N PHE A 264 -2.53 15.83 -27.00
CA PHE A 264 -3.00 14.47 -26.70
C PHE A 264 -3.47 13.79 -27.98
N THR A 265 -3.10 12.53 -28.21
CA THR A 265 -3.57 11.72 -29.36
C THR A 265 -4.46 10.59 -28.88
N ALA A 266 -5.70 10.51 -29.36
CA ALA A 266 -6.56 9.39 -29.07
C ALA A 266 -6.01 8.09 -29.68
N THR A 267 -5.71 7.10 -28.86
CA THR A 267 -5.25 5.77 -29.34
C THR A 267 -6.39 4.85 -29.76
N GLU A 268 -7.64 5.22 -29.45
CA GLU A 268 -8.86 4.48 -29.71
C GLU A 268 -10.06 5.43 -29.86
N ASP A 269 -11.16 4.92 -30.40
CA ASP A 269 -12.39 5.71 -30.51
C ASP A 269 -13.07 5.81 -29.14
N GLY A 270 -13.60 6.98 -28.78
CA GLY A 270 -14.31 7.14 -27.52
C GLY A 270 -14.61 8.58 -27.12
N TYR A 271 -15.25 8.71 -25.96
CA TYR A 271 -15.49 9.98 -25.30
C TYR A 271 -14.36 10.30 -24.33
N TYR A 272 -13.87 11.52 -24.37
CA TYR A 272 -12.75 12.02 -23.59
C TYR A 272 -13.18 13.25 -22.80
N GLN A 273 -13.27 13.15 -21.48
CA GLN A 273 -13.43 14.32 -20.62
C GLN A 273 -12.08 15.04 -20.51
N VAL A 274 -12.05 16.29 -20.93
CA VAL A 274 -10.89 17.16 -20.91
C VAL A 274 -11.12 18.23 -19.86
N ASN A 275 -10.19 18.38 -18.92
CA ASN A 275 -10.19 19.47 -17.95
C ASN A 275 -8.86 20.22 -18.09
N ALA A 276 -8.92 21.51 -18.35
CA ALA A 276 -7.73 22.34 -18.44
C ALA A 276 -7.90 23.64 -17.67
N ARG A 277 -6.81 24.10 -17.09
CA ARG A 277 -6.69 25.40 -16.42
C ARG A 277 -5.35 26.00 -16.79
N THR A 278 -5.35 27.29 -17.09
CA THR A 278 -4.12 28.08 -17.17
C THR A 278 -4.20 29.21 -16.16
N ASN A 279 -3.07 29.80 -15.80
CA ASN A 279 -3.05 31.05 -15.05
C ASN A 279 -2.12 32.04 -15.76
N PHE A 280 -2.54 33.29 -15.87
CA PHE A 280 -1.79 34.34 -16.53
C PHE A 280 -1.21 35.31 -15.51
N LEU A 281 0.03 35.73 -15.75
CA LEU A 281 0.71 36.75 -14.97
C LEU A 281 0.59 38.11 -15.66
N LEU A 282 0.04 39.10 -14.96
CA LEU A 282 0.02 40.51 -15.40
C LEU A 282 1.37 41.19 -15.11
N TRP A 283 2.44 40.65 -15.69
CA TRP A 283 3.78 41.22 -15.62
C TRP A 283 4.24 41.70 -16.99
N ASP A 284 4.77 42.92 -17.02
CA ASP A 284 5.52 43.42 -18.16
C ASP A 284 6.82 42.61 -18.24
N ILE A 285 7.01 41.94 -19.37
CA ILE A 285 8.14 41.06 -19.58
C ILE A 285 9.45 41.81 -19.85
N GLU A 286 9.38 43.08 -20.26
CA GLU A 286 10.54 43.93 -20.52
C GLU A 286 11.08 44.54 -19.22
N THR A 287 10.18 45.02 -18.36
CA THR A 287 10.54 45.69 -17.10
C THR A 287 10.50 44.76 -15.89
N LEU A 288 9.81 43.62 -16.00
CA LEU A 288 9.49 42.70 -14.90
C LEU A 288 8.67 43.37 -13.79
N GLU A 289 7.92 44.41 -14.13
CA GLU A 289 7.01 45.14 -13.23
C GLU A 289 5.54 44.81 -13.52
N GLU A 290 4.69 44.97 -12.53
CA GLU A 290 3.25 44.70 -12.66
C GLU A 290 2.61 45.64 -13.70
N ILE A 291 1.74 45.08 -14.55
CA ILE A 291 1.01 45.86 -15.55
C ILE A 291 -0.14 46.58 -14.86
N HIS A 292 0.04 47.88 -14.59
CA HIS A 292 -0.96 48.70 -13.89
C HIS A 292 -2.13 49.17 -14.77
N PHE A 293 -1.98 49.08 -16.09
CA PHE A 293 -2.97 49.58 -17.05
C PHE A 293 -3.14 48.62 -18.24
N PRO A 294 -3.65 47.39 -18.01
CA PRO A 294 -3.95 46.47 -19.10
C PRO A 294 -5.00 47.07 -20.05
N VAL A 295 -4.99 46.62 -21.31
CA VAL A 295 -5.94 47.04 -22.34
C VAL A 295 -7.37 46.72 -21.90
N TYR A 296 -8.26 47.70 -22.07
CA TYR A 296 -9.66 47.62 -21.72
C TYR A 296 -10.56 47.68 -22.97
N PRO A 297 -11.60 46.83 -23.12
CA PRO A 297 -12.06 45.77 -22.22
C PRO A 297 -11.42 44.40 -22.52
N GLY A 298 -10.10 44.27 -22.32
CA GLY A 298 -9.38 43.04 -22.61
C GLY A 298 -9.69 41.90 -21.63
N PHE A 299 -9.45 40.67 -22.06
CA PHE A 299 -9.66 39.44 -21.30
C PHE A 299 -8.61 38.38 -21.64
N VAL A 300 -8.54 37.35 -20.79
CA VAL A 300 -7.88 36.08 -21.08
C VAL A 300 -8.90 34.98 -21.28
N SER A 301 -8.57 33.98 -22.09
CA SER A 301 -9.41 32.81 -22.30
C SER A 301 -8.59 31.57 -22.62
N ILE A 302 -9.26 30.42 -22.56
CA ILE A 302 -8.72 29.09 -22.81
C ILE A 302 -9.73 28.32 -23.67
N GLY A 303 -9.26 27.37 -24.47
CA GLY A 303 -10.10 26.56 -25.33
C GLY A 303 -9.55 25.16 -25.55
N ILE A 304 -10.46 24.23 -25.77
CA ILE A 304 -10.17 22.88 -26.25
C ILE A 304 -10.21 22.95 -27.77
N VAL A 305 -9.10 22.61 -28.40
CA VAL A 305 -8.95 22.56 -29.85
C VAL A 305 -8.76 21.12 -30.27
N VAL A 306 -9.47 20.72 -31.32
CA VAL A 306 -9.43 19.36 -31.85
C VAL A 306 -8.85 19.39 -33.25
N THR A 307 -7.94 18.47 -33.55
CA THR A 307 -7.54 18.16 -34.92
C THR A 307 -8.11 16.82 -35.33
N ASP A 308 -8.98 16.83 -36.33
CA ASP A 308 -9.63 15.62 -36.83
C ASP A 308 -8.70 14.76 -37.70
N ALA A 309 -9.19 13.59 -38.11
CA ALA A 309 -8.42 12.65 -38.94
C ALA A 309 -8.05 13.21 -40.33
N SER A 310 -8.67 14.31 -40.78
CA SER A 310 -8.30 15.00 -42.02
C SER A 310 -7.16 16.00 -41.84
N GLY A 311 -6.74 16.24 -40.60
CA GLY A 311 -5.79 17.28 -40.23
C GLY A 311 -6.42 18.66 -40.08
N THR A 312 -7.76 18.75 -39.99
CA THR A 312 -8.45 20.03 -39.80
C THR A 312 -8.53 20.35 -38.32
N THR A 313 -7.91 21.47 -37.93
CA THR A 313 -7.90 21.97 -36.55
C THR A 313 -9.04 22.99 -36.34
N TYR A 314 -9.83 22.83 -35.29
CA TYR A 314 -10.93 23.74 -34.95
C TYR A 314 -11.16 23.82 -33.43
N MET A 315 -11.70 24.95 -32.98
CA MET A 315 -12.07 25.13 -31.58
C MET A 315 -13.34 24.33 -31.26
N TYR A 316 -13.22 23.35 -30.38
CA TYR A 316 -14.33 22.50 -29.94
C TYR A 316 -15.13 23.19 -28.84
N ALA A 317 -14.44 23.66 -27.80
CA ALA A 317 -15.06 24.36 -26.68
C ALA A 317 -14.18 25.53 -26.23
N GLN A 318 -14.81 26.65 -25.89
CA GLN A 318 -14.13 27.78 -25.28
C GLN A 318 -14.52 27.83 -23.81
N GLY A 319 -13.52 27.96 -22.94
CA GLY A 319 -13.69 28.16 -21.50
C GLY A 319 -14.06 29.59 -21.14
N ASN A 320 -13.86 29.92 -19.87
CA ASN A 320 -14.24 31.22 -19.35
C ASN A 320 -13.42 32.36 -19.99
N LYS A 321 -14.05 33.53 -20.11
CA LYS A 321 -13.39 34.80 -20.44
C LYS A 321 -13.24 35.58 -19.15
N LEU A 322 -12.01 35.81 -18.72
CA LEU A 322 -11.73 36.52 -17.48
C LEU A 322 -11.15 37.89 -17.82
N GLN A 323 -11.88 38.93 -17.47
CA GLN A 323 -11.48 40.30 -17.67
C GLN A 323 -10.37 40.66 -16.68
N GLY A 324 -9.30 41.29 -17.16
CA GLY A 324 -8.13 41.65 -16.36
C GLY A 324 -8.04 43.13 -15.98
N SER A 325 -8.98 43.96 -16.43
CA SER A 325 -9.02 45.41 -16.17
C SER A 325 -10.44 45.81 -15.74
N ASP A 326 -10.61 46.65 -14.72
CA ASP A 326 -11.94 47.14 -14.36
C ASP A 326 -12.54 48.15 -15.38
N ASN A 327 -13.87 48.34 -15.32
CA ASN A 327 -14.60 49.14 -16.32
C ASN A 327 -14.42 50.65 -16.22
N ASN A 328 -13.63 51.18 -15.27
CA ASN A 328 -13.82 52.57 -14.84
C ASN A 328 -12.65 53.52 -15.07
N GLY A 329 -11.53 53.07 -15.64
CA GLY A 329 -10.40 53.94 -16.01
C GLY A 329 -9.81 54.78 -14.86
N MET A 330 -10.24 54.50 -13.63
CA MET A 330 -9.95 55.23 -12.40
C MET A 330 -10.17 54.27 -11.22
N GLU A 331 -9.13 53.52 -10.83
CA GLU A 331 -8.67 53.31 -9.44
C GLU A 331 -7.72 52.09 -9.38
N GLN A 332 -6.41 52.31 -9.26
CA GLN A 332 -5.73 52.21 -7.96
C GLN A 332 -6.03 50.90 -7.20
N TRP A 333 -5.22 49.88 -7.52
CA TRP A 333 -4.85 48.73 -6.66
C TRP A 333 -5.82 47.54 -6.51
N ASN A 334 -7.00 47.53 -7.15
CA ASN A 334 -8.01 46.47 -6.96
C ASN A 334 -8.46 45.74 -8.23
N ASP A 335 -7.66 45.76 -9.29
CA ASP A 335 -7.88 44.91 -10.46
C ASP A 335 -7.96 43.42 -10.04
N LEU A 336 -8.60 42.58 -10.87
CA LEU A 336 -8.72 41.12 -10.67
C LEU A 336 -7.36 40.39 -10.87
N HIS A 337 -6.26 40.99 -10.44
CA HIS A 337 -4.88 40.52 -10.53
C HIS A 337 -4.68 39.11 -9.96
N ASN A 338 -5.53 38.69 -9.02
CA ASN A 338 -5.39 37.40 -8.34
C ASN A 338 -6.29 36.29 -8.90
N ASN A 339 -6.97 36.48 -10.04
CA ASN A 339 -7.84 35.43 -10.59
C ASN A 339 -7.88 35.39 -12.14
N LEU A 340 -6.74 35.56 -12.81
CA LEU A 340 -6.61 35.35 -14.26
C LEU A 340 -6.35 33.89 -14.60
N ALA A 341 -7.15 33.00 -14.01
CA ALA A 341 -7.02 31.56 -14.16
C ALA A 341 -8.20 30.96 -14.96
N PRO A 342 -8.28 31.20 -16.28
CA PRO A 342 -9.37 30.65 -17.07
C PRO A 342 -9.27 29.12 -17.07
N ASN A 343 -10.44 28.48 -17.10
CA ASN A 343 -10.57 27.04 -17.15
C ASN A 343 -11.59 26.64 -18.20
N VAL A 344 -11.44 25.41 -18.69
CA VAL A 344 -12.36 24.75 -19.61
C VAL A 344 -12.51 23.30 -19.20
N SER A 345 -13.74 22.80 -19.28
CA SER A 345 -14.06 21.40 -19.07
C SER A 345 -15.14 21.00 -20.06
N ASP A 346 -14.90 19.94 -20.83
CA ASP A 346 -15.90 19.37 -21.71
C ASP A 346 -15.61 17.90 -22.01
N VAL A 347 -16.58 17.20 -22.62
CA VAL A 347 -16.43 15.84 -23.13
C VAL A 347 -16.37 15.88 -24.65
N VAL A 348 -15.25 15.41 -25.21
CA VAL A 348 -14.96 15.38 -26.65
C VAL A 348 -15.06 13.95 -27.15
N PHE A 349 -15.82 13.70 -28.21
CA PHE A 349 -15.72 12.42 -28.92
C PHE A 349 -14.56 12.49 -29.91
N LEU A 350 -13.63 11.53 -29.83
CA LEU A 350 -12.51 11.41 -30.76
C LEU A 350 -12.49 10.03 -31.40
N LYS A 351 -12.03 10.00 -32.65
CA LYS A 351 -11.57 8.77 -33.31
C LYS A 351 -10.09 8.56 -33.05
N LYS A 352 -9.64 7.32 -33.17
CA LYS A 352 -8.23 6.97 -33.13
C LYS A 352 -7.42 7.83 -34.09
N GLY A 353 -6.39 8.49 -33.56
CA GLY A 353 -5.46 9.37 -34.27
C GLY A 353 -5.83 10.84 -34.26
N GLU A 354 -7.05 11.20 -33.84
CA GLU A 354 -7.45 12.59 -33.63
C GLU A 354 -6.79 13.15 -32.37
N THR A 355 -6.54 14.46 -32.35
CA THR A 355 -5.78 15.09 -31.27
C THR A 355 -6.56 16.18 -30.54
N ILE A 356 -6.22 16.38 -29.27
CA ILE A 356 -6.62 17.52 -28.46
C ILE A 356 -5.41 18.38 -28.16
N GLU A 357 -5.56 19.68 -28.37
CA GLU A 357 -4.65 20.72 -27.91
C GLU A 357 -5.42 21.66 -26.98
N ILE A 358 -4.70 22.24 -26.02
CA ILE A 358 -5.23 23.34 -25.22
C ILE A 358 -4.67 24.62 -25.78
N TRP A 359 -5.54 25.54 -26.15
CA TRP A 359 -5.14 26.85 -26.66
C TRP A 359 -5.59 27.92 -25.68
N VAL A 360 -4.83 29.01 -25.63
CA VAL A 360 -5.12 30.16 -24.78
C VAL A 360 -5.05 31.45 -25.59
N TRP A 361 -5.67 32.49 -25.07
CA TRP A 361 -5.77 33.78 -25.74
C TRP A 361 -5.75 34.91 -24.72
N GLN A 362 -5.18 36.05 -25.09
CA GLN A 362 -5.22 37.28 -24.30
C GLN A 362 -5.23 38.51 -25.21
N ASP A 363 -5.92 39.57 -24.81
CA ASP A 363 -5.78 40.92 -25.36
C ASP A 363 -5.65 41.99 -24.26
N LEU A 364 -5.06 41.60 -23.13
CA LEU A 364 -4.78 42.50 -22.00
C LEU A 364 -3.48 43.28 -22.20
N TRP A 365 -2.49 42.74 -22.90
CA TRP A 365 -1.20 43.41 -23.08
C TRP A 365 -0.57 43.13 -24.43
N THR A 366 -0.16 44.20 -25.12
CA THR A 366 0.31 44.14 -26.51
C THR A 366 1.67 43.45 -26.67
N GLN A 367 2.50 43.43 -25.62
CA GLN A 367 3.81 42.74 -25.64
C GLN A 367 3.71 41.23 -25.35
N GLY A 368 2.53 40.74 -24.95
CA GLY A 368 2.31 39.35 -24.54
C GLY A 368 2.30 39.16 -23.03
N LEU A 369 1.60 38.12 -22.56
CA LEU A 369 1.52 37.78 -21.14
C LEU A 369 2.10 36.40 -20.86
N PRO A 370 3.00 36.24 -19.89
CA PRO A 370 3.47 34.92 -19.48
C PRO A 370 2.40 34.14 -18.73
N LEU A 371 2.39 32.81 -18.93
CA LEU A 371 1.65 31.88 -18.08
C LEU A 371 2.39 31.68 -16.75
N GLU A 372 1.65 31.44 -15.67
CA GLU A 372 2.21 31.14 -14.35
C GLU A 372 2.55 29.64 -14.24
N VAL A 373 3.81 29.35 -13.88
CA VAL A 373 4.36 28.00 -13.77
C VAL A 373 5.22 27.88 -12.51
N GLY A 374 4.65 27.31 -11.45
CA GLY A 374 5.37 27.02 -10.21
C GLY A 374 5.17 28.05 -9.09
N PRO A 375 6.06 28.08 -8.08
CA PRO A 375 5.85 28.87 -6.87
C PRO A 375 5.87 30.37 -7.17
N ARG A 376 4.77 31.07 -6.87
CA ARG A 376 4.67 32.53 -6.97
C ARG A 376 5.81 33.17 -6.17
N PHE A 377 6.67 33.94 -6.84
CA PHE A 377 7.55 34.87 -6.13
C PHE A 377 6.72 36.11 -5.82
N ASP A 378 6.12 36.15 -4.62
CA ASP A 378 5.49 37.36 -4.11
C ASP A 378 6.58 38.25 -3.49
N PRO A 379 6.89 39.43 -4.07
CA PRO A 379 7.89 40.34 -3.53
C PRO A 379 7.60 40.75 -2.08
N GLY A 380 6.34 40.68 -1.63
CA GLY A 380 5.92 40.97 -0.26
C GLY A 380 6.22 39.87 0.76
N PHE A 381 6.47 38.62 0.32
CA PHE A 381 6.63 37.47 1.21
C PHE A 381 8.05 36.90 1.33
N MET A 382 9.03 37.39 0.57
CA MET A 382 10.46 37.00 0.65
C MET A 382 10.78 35.49 0.59
N VAL A 383 9.79 34.60 0.42
CA VAL A 383 9.93 33.14 0.40
C VAL A 383 9.04 32.58 -0.71
N PRO A 384 9.56 31.71 -1.60
CA PRO A 384 8.74 31.01 -2.60
C PRO A 384 7.69 30.14 -1.91
N VAL A 385 6.41 30.31 -2.26
CA VAL A 385 5.35 29.41 -1.79
C VAL A 385 5.35 28.18 -2.69
N PRO A 386 5.73 26.97 -2.22
CA PRO A 386 5.76 25.79 -3.08
C PRO A 386 4.36 25.49 -3.60
N MET A 387 4.13 25.68 -4.90
CA MET A 387 2.93 25.23 -5.58
C MET A 387 3.33 24.45 -6.82
N GLN A 388 2.59 23.37 -7.10
CA GLN A 388 2.68 22.65 -8.37
C GLN A 388 2.29 23.60 -9.53
N SER A 389 2.75 23.32 -10.75
CA SER A 389 2.42 24.13 -11.93
C SER A 389 0.91 24.34 -12.02
N GLN A 390 0.47 25.61 -12.10
CA GLN A 390 -0.95 25.97 -12.11
C GLN A 390 -1.57 25.85 -13.50
N THR A 391 -0.74 25.71 -14.53
CA THR A 391 -1.15 25.51 -15.92
C THR A 391 -1.05 24.03 -16.28
N TYR A 392 -2.20 23.38 -16.43
CA TYR A 392 -2.30 21.94 -16.64
C TYR A 392 -3.47 21.55 -17.54
N VAL A 393 -3.38 20.32 -18.06
CA VAL A 393 -4.49 19.59 -18.67
C VAL A 393 -4.54 18.18 -18.12
N SER A 394 -5.76 17.69 -17.87
CA SER A 394 -6.05 16.28 -17.65
C SER A 394 -7.07 15.79 -18.66
N VAL A 395 -6.81 14.63 -19.24
CA VAL A 395 -7.70 13.96 -20.18
C VAL A 395 -8.09 12.61 -19.57
N HIS A 396 -9.38 12.31 -19.55
CA HIS A 396 -9.96 11.09 -19.00
C HIS A 396 -10.78 10.43 -20.10
N LYS A 397 -10.61 9.14 -20.37
CA LYS A 397 -11.54 8.44 -21.24
C LYS A 397 -12.78 8.08 -20.43
N SER A 398 -13.94 8.57 -20.88
CA SER A 398 -15.23 8.15 -20.36
C SER A 398 -15.53 6.76 -20.92
N SER A 399 -15.75 5.81 -20.01
CA SER A 399 -15.94 4.37 -20.30
C SER A 399 -17.04 4.07 -21.31
#